data_AF-A0AAU3NMR4-F1
#
_entry.id   AF-A0AAU3NMR4-F1
#
_cell.length_a   1.000
_cell.length_b   1.000
_cell.length_c   1.000
_cell.angle_alpha   90.00
_cell.angle_beta   90.00
_cell.angle_gamma   90.00
#
_symmetry.space_group_name_H-M   'P 1'
#
loop_
_entity.id
_entity.type
_entity.pdbx_description
1 polymer ?
#
loop_
_entity_poly.entity_id
_entity_poly.type
_entity_poly.pdbx_seq_one_letter_code
_entity_poly.pdbx_strand_id
1 'polypeptide(L)' 'MIRIRARLGDGRTSIEVTGHDEPAAGGRVCAAVSAITQTALLGLEQVAQQYPDHVSVEITEE' A
#
# COMPACT_ATOMS: atom_id res chain seq x y z
N MET A 1 16.38 5.23 -3.33
CA MET A 1 16.46 3.81 -2.91
C MET A 1 15.12 3.43 -2.30
N ILE A 2 14.47 2.37 -2.78
CA ILE A 2 13.18 1.94 -2.23
C ILE A 2 13.38 1.38 -0.81
N ARG A 3 12.60 1.87 0.15
CA ARG A 3 12.60 1.39 1.54
C ARG A 3 11.18 0.97 1.93
N ILE A 4 11.07 -0.24 2.47
CA ILE A 4 9.82 -0.81 2.98
C ILE A 4 9.99 -1.03 4.49
N ARG A 5 9.06 -0.50 5.28
CA ARG A 5 8.96 -0.77 6.73
C ARG A 5 7.63 -1.44 7.02
N ALA A 6 7.66 -2.59 7.68
CA ALA A 6 6.47 -3.30 8.12
C ALA A 6 6.42 -3.36 9.65
N ARG A 7 5.23 -3.14 10.21
CA ARG A 7 4.93 -3.32 11.64
C ARG A 7 3.72 -4.24 11.76
N LEU A 8 3.90 -5.37 12.44
CA LEU A 8 2.89 -6.41 12.64
C LEU A 8 2.73 -6.65 14.14
N GLY A 9 1.51 -6.56 14.67
CA GLY A 9 1.22 -6.82 16.08
C GLY A 9 -0.10 -6.20 16.55
N ASP A 10 -0.69 -6.72 17.63
CA ASP A 10 -1.89 -6.20 18.30
C ASP A 10 -3.08 -5.90 17.36
N GLY A 11 -3.33 -6.77 16.39
CA GLY A 11 -4.39 -6.57 15.39
C GLY A 11 -4.12 -5.45 14.39
N ARG A 12 -2.92 -4.87 14.39
CA ARG A 12 -2.49 -3.81 13.48
C ARG A 12 -1.44 -4.32 12.51
N THR A 13 -1.66 -4.02 11.24
CA THR A 13 -0.69 -4.18 10.16
C THR A 13 -0.43 -2.81 9.55
N SER A 14 0.84 -2.41 9.46
CA SER A 14 1.27 -1.17 8.81
C SER A 14 2.42 -1.47 7.87
N ILE A 15 2.27 -1.05 6.61
CA ILE A 15 3.29 -1.16 5.56
C ILE A 15 3.53 0.25 5.04
N GLU A 16 4.77 0.74 5.16
CA GLU A 16 5.20 2.07 4.73
C GLU A 16 6.25 1.88 3.63
N VAL A 17 6.00 2.47 2.46
CA VAL A 17 6.87 2.36 1.27
C VAL A 17 7.29 3.75 0.83
N THR A 18 8.60 3.97 0.69
CA THR A 18 9.18 5.27 0.30
C THR A 18 10.24 5.09 -0.78
N GLY A 19 10.43 6.11 -1.63
CA GLY A 19 11.48 6.14 -2.66
C GLY A 19 11.20 5.24 -3.88
N HIS A 20 9.95 4.81 -4.09
CA HIS A 20 9.49 4.05 -5.26
C HIS A 20 9.08 4.93 -6.46
N ASP A 21 9.28 6.23 -6.33
CA ASP A 21 9.01 7.31 -7.28
C ASP A 21 10.32 7.85 -7.91
N GLU A 22 11.47 7.32 -7.49
CA GLU A 22 12.77 7.76 -7.99
C GLU A 22 13.15 7.11 -9.34
N PRO A 23 13.60 7.90 -10.33
CA PRO A 23 14.07 7.39 -11.63
C PRO A 23 15.31 6.48 -11.56
N ALA A 24 16.08 6.56 -10.48
CA ALA A 24 17.39 5.92 -10.35
C ALA A 24 17.33 4.39 -10.17
N ALA A 25 16.19 3.85 -9.69
CA ALA A 25 16.02 2.42 -9.44
C ALA A 25 15.38 1.71 -10.66
N GLY A 26 15.99 1.86 -11.84
CA GLY A 26 15.63 1.17 -13.08
C GLY A 26 14.14 0.86 -13.20
N GLY A 27 13.34 1.82 -13.67
CA GLY A 27 11.89 2.00 -13.43
C GLY A 27 10.94 0.78 -13.40
N ARG A 28 11.35 -0.39 -13.88
CA ARG A 28 10.71 -1.69 -13.62
C ARG A 28 10.57 -2.01 -12.12
N VAL A 29 11.56 -1.69 -11.29
CA VAL A 29 11.52 -2.03 -9.85
C VAL A 29 10.52 -1.11 -9.13
N CYS A 30 10.56 0.19 -9.42
CA CYS A 30 9.57 1.16 -8.96
C CYS A 30 8.15 0.74 -9.35
N ALA A 31 7.92 0.42 -10.62
CA ALA A 31 6.61 -0.02 -11.12
C ALA A 31 6.11 -1.30 -10.41
N ALA A 32 6.98 -2.27 -10.14
CA ALA A 32 6.60 -3.49 -9.44
C ALA A 32 6.13 -3.20 -8.00
N VAL A 33 6.85 -2.34 -7.28
CA VAL A 33 6.50 -1.96 -5.90
C VAL A 33 5.21 -1.15 -5.89
N SER A 34 5.05 -0.17 -6.78
CA SER A 34 3.82 0.63 -6.91
C SER A 34 2.61 -0.25 -7.29
N ALA A 35 2.78 -1.23 -8.19
CA ALA A 35 1.72 -2.13 -8.56
C ALA A 35 1.22 -2.97 -7.37
N ILE A 36 2.14 -3.48 -6.54
CA ILE A 36 1.78 -4.27 -5.35
C ILE A 36 1.04 -3.40 -4.32
N THR A 37 1.55 -2.21 -4.01
CA THR A 37 0.92 -1.33 -3.01
C THR A 37 -0.44 -0.84 -3.47
N GLN A 38 -0.60 -0.46 -4.74
CA GLN A 38 -1.90 -0.09 -5.30
C GLN A 38 -2.86 -1.28 -5.35
N THR A 39 -2.39 -2.48 -5.69
CA THR A 39 -3.25 -3.67 -5.69
C THR A 39 -3.76 -4.01 -4.30
N ALA A 40 -2.91 -3.85 -3.27
CA ALA A 40 -3.34 -4.05 -1.88
C ALA A 40 -4.44 -3.05 -1.48
N LEU A 41 -4.30 -1.77 -1.85
CA LEU A 41 -5.33 -0.75 -1.60
C LEU A 41 -6.64 -1.10 -2.32
N LEU A 42 -6.58 -1.40 -3.61
CA LEU A 42 -7.76 -1.81 -4.40
C LEU A 42 -8.46 -3.03 -3.79
N GLY A 43 -7.70 -4.01 -3.32
CA GLY A 43 -8.25 -5.19 -2.65
C GLY A 43 -9.00 -4.83 -1.36
N LEU A 44 -8.46 -3.92 -0.54
CA LEU A 44 -9.12 -3.43 0.67
C LEU A 44 -10.38 -2.62 0.35
N GLU A 45 -10.34 -1.75 -0.67
CA GLU A 45 -11.52 -1.01 -1.14
C GLU A 45 -12.62 -1.96 -1.61
N GLN A 46 -12.28 -3.03 -2.33
CA GLN A 46 -13.25 -4.04 -2.76
C GLN A 46 -13.88 -4.78 -1.57
N VAL A 47 -13.10 -5.12 -0.54
CA VAL A 47 -13.62 -5.73 0.69
C VAL A 47 -14.56 -4.74 1.41
N ALA A 48 -14.20 -3.47 1.52
CA ALA A 48 -15.06 -2.43 2.11
C ALA A 48 -16.39 -2.28 1.36
N GLN A 49 -16.38 -2.35 0.02
CA GLN A 49 -17.60 -2.33 -0.78
C GLN A 49 -18.52 -3.54 -0.53
N GLN A 50 -17.93 -4.72 -0.28
CA GLN A 50 -18.69 -5.94 -0.01
C GLN A 50 -19.21 -6.02 1.43
N TYR A 51 -18.52 -5.41 2.38
CA TYR A 51 -18.82 -5.48 3.82
C TYR A 51 -18.81 -4.09 4.49
N PRO A 52 -19.69 -3.16 4.08
CA PRO A 52 -19.66 -1.76 4.51
C PRO A 52 -19.91 -1.57 6.01
N ASP A 53 -20.58 -2.52 6.67
CA ASP A 53 -20.83 -2.48 8.13
C ASP A 53 -19.62 -2.94 8.96
N HIS A 54 -18.57 -3.45 8.33
CA HIS A 54 -17.43 -4.10 9.00
C HIS A 54 -16.07 -3.54 8.59
N VAL A 55 -15.97 -2.97 7.38
CA VAL A 55 -14.70 -2.52 6.82
C VAL A 55 -14.88 -1.15 6.20
N SER A 56 -14.02 -0.21 6.61
CA SER A 56 -13.91 1.12 6.01
C SER A 56 -12.49 1.35 5.49
N VAL A 57 -12.37 2.18 4.45
CA VAL A 57 -11.10 2.63 3.90
C VAL A 57 -11.10 4.15 3.88
N GLU A 58 -10.04 4.75 4.42
CA GLU A 58 -9.79 6.19 4.38
C GLU A 58 -8.48 6.41 3.61
N ILE A 59 -8.51 7.30 2.62
CA ILE A 59 -7.33 7.67 1.82
C ILE A 59 -7.00 9.13 2.14
N THR A 60 -5.78 9.37 2.61
CA THR A 60 -5.26 10.71 2.90
C THR A 60 -4.08 10.99 1.98
N GLU A 61 -4.07 12.17 1.37
CA GLU A 61 -2.95 12.68 0.56
C GLU A 61 -2.17 13.69 1.42
N GLU A 62 -0.84 13.54 1.50
CA GLU A 62 0.08 14.47 2.18
C GLU A 62 0.71 15.46 1.20
#